data_AF-A0A8E3MHU9-F1
#
_entry.id   AF-A0A8E3MHU9-F1
#
_cell.length_a   1.000
_cell.length_b   1.000
_cell.length_c   1.000
_cell.angle_alpha   90.00
_cell.angle_beta   90.00
_cell.angle_gamma   90.00
#
_symmetry.space_group_name_H-M   'P 1'
#
loop_
_entity.id
_entity.type
_entity.pdbx_description
1 polymer ?
#
loop_
_entity_poly.entity_id
_entity_poly.type
_entity_poly.pdbx_seq_one_letter_code
_entity_poly.pdbx_strand_id
1 'polypeptide(L)'
;MLVRSFNTTGHKLGITLVEVMLSLGLSSLLLLSISHLISYHYQRLTYLYTQLELQLVIHKVAELIGKDLQRSGFNPSSKAKMIADQEKDTLSLELPKSIDRTAYQCVLFNYQATSFGYRFDSRNIRTFDSREGVIPTCQQQNLYWKRLIDDRYYQITDFSLEPIQGAKHRGIRLKIVAKLKHKLAFIYEFESIIPLLNQ
;
A
#
# COMPACT_ATOMS: atom_id res chain seq x y z
N MET A 1 38.54 21.10 24.58
CA MET A 1 39.95 20.73 24.42
C MET A 1 40.73 21.36 25.57
N LEU A 2 40.88 20.65 26.69
CA LEU A 2 41.81 21.02 27.76
C LEU A 2 42.65 19.77 28.05
N VAL A 3 43.78 19.70 27.37
CA VAL A 3 44.79 18.65 27.53
C VAL A 3 45.52 18.95 28.83
N ARG A 4 45.25 18.18 29.89
CA ARG A 4 46.08 18.17 31.10
C ARG A 4 47.23 17.20 30.84
N SER A 5 48.42 17.77 30.66
CA SER A 5 49.72 17.09 30.54
C SER A 5 49.89 16.05 31.66
N PHE A 6 50.09 14.79 31.27
CA PHE A 6 50.57 13.73 32.16
C PHE A 6 52.07 13.92 32.35
N ASN A 7 52.48 14.42 33.51
CA ASN A 7 53.86 14.40 33.96
C ASN A 7 54.00 13.32 35.03
N THR A 8 54.84 12.32 34.76
CA THR A 8 55.02 11.11 35.55
C THR A 8 56.01 11.34 36.69
N THR A 9 55.54 11.57 37.91
CA THR A 9 56.27 11.29 39.15
C THR A 9 55.31 10.68 40.18
N GLY A 10 55.73 9.57 40.79
CA GLY A 10 54.87 8.64 41.52
C GLY A 10 54.31 9.14 42.84
N HIS A 11 53.15 9.79 42.80
CA HIS A 11 52.21 9.86 43.93
C HIS A 11 50.95 9.08 43.57
N LYS A 12 50.64 8.02 44.32
CA LYS A 12 49.30 7.41 44.29
C LYS A 12 48.34 8.39 44.97
N LEU A 13 47.80 9.34 44.20
CA LEU A 13 46.69 10.17 44.68
C LEU A 13 45.47 9.26 44.89
N GLY A 14 45.11 9.06 46.16
CA GLY A 14 43.87 8.37 46.51
C GLY A 14 42.69 9.20 46.03
N ILE A 15 41.81 8.59 45.24
CA ILE A 15 40.51 9.16 44.88
C ILE A 15 39.66 9.31 46.15
N THR A 16 39.03 10.47 46.30
CA THR A 16 38.13 10.70 47.44
C THR A 16 36.82 9.96 47.22
N LEU A 17 36.24 9.42 48.29
CA LEU A 17 34.95 8.72 48.24
C LEU A 17 33.85 9.59 47.60
N VAL A 18 33.88 10.90 47.85
CA VAL A 18 32.92 11.89 47.33
C VAL A 18 33.01 11.99 45.81
N GLU A 19 34.21 11.97 45.24
CA GLU A 19 34.44 12.03 43.78
C GLU A 19 33.92 10.76 43.09
N VAL A 20 34.08 9.59 43.72
CA VAL A 20 33.50 8.33 43.25
C VAL A 20 31.97 8.39 43.32
N MET A 21 31.37 8.88 44.40
CA MET A 21 29.91 8.97 44.51
C MET A 21 29.30 9.96 43.52
N LEU A 22 29.95 11.10 43.27
CA LEU A 22 29.51 12.08 42.29
C LEU A 22 29.57 11.53 40.86
N SER A 23 30.66 10.86 40.49
CA SER A 23 30.79 10.26 39.16
C SER A 23 29.78 9.12 38.93
N LEU A 24 29.55 8.29 39.96
CA LEU A 24 28.57 7.19 39.90
C LEU A 24 27.13 7.73 39.84
N GLY A 25 26.83 8.78 40.60
CA GLY A 25 25.55 9.50 40.55
C GLY A 25 25.27 10.09 39.19
N LEU A 26 26.25 10.83 38.61
CA LEU A 26 26.11 11.43 37.28
C LEU A 26 25.92 10.35 36.19
N SER A 27 26.69 9.26 36.27
CA SER A 27 26.60 8.14 35.33
C SER A 27 25.23 7.47 35.40
N SER A 28 24.70 7.24 36.59
CA SER A 28 23.37 6.65 36.78
C SER A 28 22.26 7.54 36.19
N LEU A 29 22.34 8.86 36.38
CA LEU A 29 21.39 9.82 35.80
C LEU A 29 21.46 9.85 34.28
N LEU A 30 22.67 9.79 33.71
CA LEU A 30 22.86 9.74 32.26
C LEU A 30 22.28 8.45 31.66
N LEU A 31 22.52 7.29 32.29
CA LEU A 31 21.98 6.01 31.82
C LEU A 31 20.45 5.97 31.86
N LEU A 32 19.85 6.48 32.93
CA LEU A 32 18.39 6.58 33.04
C LEU A 32 17.80 7.50 31.96
N SER A 33 18.41 8.66 31.73
CA SER A 33 17.99 9.59 30.68
C SER A 33 18.06 8.96 29.29
N ILE A 34 19.17 8.29 28.96
CA ILE A 34 19.35 7.60 27.69
C ILE A 34 18.32 6.46 27.53
N SER A 35 18.05 5.69 28.59
CA SER A 35 17.06 4.61 28.55
C SER A 35 15.65 5.13 28.20
N HIS A 36 15.24 6.25 28.79
CA HIS A 36 13.96 6.89 28.48
C HIS A 36 13.89 7.39 27.04
N LEU A 37 14.94 8.04 26.56
CA LEU A 37 15.03 8.51 25.18
C LEU A 37 14.96 7.34 24.18
N ILE A 38 15.72 6.28 24.43
CA ILE A 38 15.73 5.08 23.59
C ILE A 38 14.35 4.44 23.52
N SER A 39 13.67 4.28 24.66
CA SER A 39 12.32 3.71 24.72
C SER A 39 11.31 4.54 23.93
N TYR A 40 11.37 5.87 24.07
CA TYR A 40 10.53 6.79 23.30
C TYR A 40 10.80 6.72 21.79
N HIS A 41 12.08 6.69 21.40
CA HIS A 41 12.47 6.57 20.00
C HIS A 41 12.03 5.25 19.38
N TYR A 42 12.14 4.13 20.10
CA TYR A 42 11.69 2.82 19.60
C TYR A 42 10.19 2.80 19.31
N GLN A 43 9.36 3.31 20.23
CA GLN A 43 7.90 3.37 20.01
C GLN A 43 7.55 4.19 18.76
N ARG A 44 8.21 5.34 18.57
CA ARG A 44 8.00 6.20 17.41
C ARG A 44 8.44 5.55 16.10
N LEU A 45 9.59 4.86 16.10
CA LEU A 45 10.09 4.13 14.94
C LEU A 45 9.13 3.01 14.53
N THR A 46 8.62 2.24 15.50
CA THR A 46 7.65 1.18 15.22
C THR A 46 6.35 1.73 14.63
N TYR A 47 5.90 2.90 15.09
CA TYR A 47 4.74 3.58 14.52
C TYR A 47 4.98 3.97 13.05
N LEU A 48 6.08 4.68 12.78
CA LEU A 48 6.45 5.12 11.43
C LEU A 48 6.64 3.95 10.46
N TYR A 49 7.33 2.89 10.90
CA TYR A 49 7.54 1.69 10.10
C TYR A 49 6.20 1.07 9.65
N THR A 50 5.23 0.98 10.56
CA THR A 50 3.92 0.38 10.22
C THR A 50 3.15 1.24 9.20
N GLN A 51 3.25 2.57 9.29
CA GLN A 51 2.61 3.46 8.32
C GLN A 51 3.26 3.32 6.94
N LEU A 52 4.59 3.29 6.87
CA LEU A 52 5.33 3.12 5.63
C LEU A 52 5.03 1.76 4.98
N GLU A 53 4.90 0.70 5.78
CA GLU A 53 4.53 -0.63 5.28
C GLU A 53 3.16 -0.61 4.59
N LEU A 54 2.13 0.01 5.21
CA LEU A 54 0.81 0.17 4.59
C LEU A 54 0.92 0.93 3.26
N GLN A 55 1.63 2.06 3.25
CA GLN A 55 1.82 2.87 2.04
C GLN A 55 2.47 2.07 0.91
N LEU A 56 3.51 1.30 1.23
CA LEU A 56 4.26 0.49 0.28
C LEU A 56 3.40 -0.66 -0.27
N VAL A 57 2.61 -1.33 0.57
CA VAL A 57 1.68 -2.38 0.12
C VAL A 57 0.65 -1.80 -0.84
N ILE A 58 0.03 -0.67 -0.50
CA ILE A 58 -0.98 -0.04 -1.36
C ILE A 58 -0.35 0.48 -2.67
N HIS A 59 0.86 1.05 -2.62
CA HIS A 59 1.55 1.50 -3.81
C HIS A 59 1.87 0.34 -4.77
N LYS A 60 2.37 -0.79 -4.25
CA LYS A 60 2.63 -1.99 -5.07
C LYS A 60 1.36 -2.54 -5.72
N VAL A 61 0.26 -2.55 -4.97
CA VAL A 61 -1.05 -2.96 -5.49
C VAL A 61 -1.52 -2.03 -6.60
N ALA A 62 -1.40 -0.72 -6.37
CA ALA A 62 -1.77 0.28 -7.38
C ALA A 62 -0.89 0.19 -8.63
N GLU A 63 0.41 -0.07 -8.48
CA GLU A 63 1.34 -0.26 -9.59
C GLU A 63 0.99 -1.51 -10.40
N LEU A 64 0.66 -2.62 -9.73
CA LEU A 64 0.19 -3.84 -10.40
C LEU A 64 -1.07 -3.58 -11.22
N ILE A 65 -2.10 -3.00 -10.58
CA ILE A 65 -3.36 -2.64 -11.24
C ILE A 65 -3.08 -1.68 -12.41
N GLY A 66 -2.21 -0.69 -12.23
CA GLY A 66 -1.84 0.27 -13.26
C GLY A 66 -1.15 -0.34 -14.47
N LYS A 67 -0.22 -1.28 -14.27
CA LYS A 67 0.40 -2.03 -15.36
C LYS A 67 -0.63 -2.85 -16.13
N ASP A 68 -1.52 -3.52 -15.42
CA ASP A 68 -2.56 -4.33 -16.02
C ASP A 68 -3.59 -3.48 -16.80
N LEU A 69 -3.95 -2.30 -16.28
CA LEU A 69 -4.78 -1.31 -16.97
C LEU A 69 -4.12 -0.72 -18.21
N GLN A 70 -2.81 -0.47 -18.15
CA GLN A 70 -2.04 0.02 -19.29
C GLN A 70 -1.97 -1.02 -20.41
N ARG A 71 -1.75 -2.29 -20.04
CA ARG A 71 -1.69 -3.43 -20.98
C ARG A 71 -3.05 -3.73 -21.61
N SER A 72 -4.14 -3.48 -20.89
CA SER A 72 -5.48 -3.81 -21.35
C SER A 72 -5.99 -2.87 -22.44
N GLY A 73 -5.48 -1.63 -22.55
CA GLY A 73 -5.82 -0.74 -23.65
C GLY A 73 -7.29 -0.28 -23.67
N PHE A 74 -7.82 0.08 -22.50
CA PHE A 74 -9.23 0.44 -22.27
C PHE A 74 -9.87 1.33 -23.35
N ASN A 75 -11.00 0.86 -23.89
CA ASN A 75 -11.85 1.61 -24.81
C ASN A 75 -13.21 1.93 -24.15
N PRO A 76 -13.46 3.17 -23.71
CA PRO A 76 -14.72 3.56 -23.05
C PRO A 76 -15.94 3.60 -23.99
N SER A 77 -15.73 3.45 -25.30
CA SER A 77 -16.81 3.52 -26.31
C SER A 77 -17.65 2.26 -26.38
N SER A 78 -17.16 1.11 -25.89
CA SER A 78 -17.96 -0.10 -25.82
C SER A 78 -18.91 0.05 -24.63
N LYS A 79 -20.21 0.16 -24.93
CA LYS A 79 -21.25 0.00 -23.91
C LYS A 79 -21.03 -1.38 -23.29
N ALA A 80 -20.47 -1.41 -22.08
CA ALA A 80 -20.22 -2.62 -21.32
C ALA A 80 -21.43 -3.56 -21.42
N LYS A 81 -21.32 -4.61 -22.23
CA LYS A 81 -22.33 -5.67 -22.30
C LYS A 81 -21.70 -6.96 -22.80
N MET A 82 -21.67 -7.87 -21.84
CA MET A 82 -21.74 -9.33 -21.91
C MET A 82 -20.73 -10.07 -22.77
N ILE A 83 -19.97 -10.92 -22.07
CA ILE A 83 -19.32 -12.14 -22.55
C ILE A 83 -20.04 -12.76 -23.75
N ALA A 84 -19.20 -13.17 -24.70
CA ALA A 84 -19.42 -13.97 -25.90
C ALA A 84 -19.57 -13.16 -27.20
N ASP A 85 -18.45 -12.66 -27.71
CA ASP A 85 -18.25 -12.75 -29.16
C ASP A 85 -16.80 -13.10 -29.49
N GLN A 86 -16.63 -14.22 -30.18
CA GLN A 86 -15.36 -14.73 -30.64
C GLN A 86 -14.97 -13.99 -31.92
N GLU A 87 -14.64 -12.71 -31.87
CA GLU A 87 -13.85 -12.14 -32.96
C GLU A 87 -13.19 -10.80 -32.57
N LYS A 88 -11.85 -10.84 -32.57
CA LYS A 88 -10.90 -9.72 -32.59
C LYS A 88 -10.82 -8.82 -31.35
N ASP A 89 -9.76 -9.02 -30.56
CA ASP A 89 -8.95 -7.98 -29.88
C ASP A 89 -9.67 -6.83 -29.14
N THR A 90 -10.93 -7.01 -28.76
CA THR A 90 -11.69 -5.99 -28.04
C THR A 90 -11.72 -6.32 -26.56
N LEU A 91 -10.99 -5.49 -25.81
CA LEU A 91 -11.06 -5.45 -24.36
C LEU A 91 -12.51 -5.25 -23.90
N SER A 92 -13.10 -6.32 -23.39
CA SER A 92 -14.48 -6.31 -22.90
C SER A 92 -14.46 -6.04 -21.42
N LEU A 93 -14.90 -4.85 -21.06
CA LEU A 93 -15.03 -4.42 -19.69
C LEU A 93 -16.48 -4.61 -19.22
N GLU A 94 -16.71 -5.56 -18.32
CA GLU A 94 -18.01 -5.70 -17.64
C GLU A 94 -17.99 -4.89 -16.34
N LEU A 95 -18.89 -3.92 -16.24
CA LEU A 95 -18.96 -2.98 -15.14
C LEU A 95 -20.34 -3.00 -14.52
N PRO A 96 -20.53 -3.61 -13.35
CA PRO A 96 -21.62 -3.19 -12.49
C PRO A 96 -21.30 -1.79 -11.97
N LYS A 97 -22.13 -0.80 -12.33
CA LYS A 97 -22.05 0.55 -11.77
C LYS A 97 -22.20 0.49 -10.25
N SER A 98 -21.37 1.22 -9.52
CA SER A 98 -21.59 1.43 -8.09
C SER A 98 -22.87 2.25 -7.86
N ILE A 99 -23.37 2.26 -6.62
CA ILE A 99 -24.56 3.03 -6.22
C ILE A 99 -24.38 4.53 -6.54
N ASP A 100 -23.13 5.02 -6.55
CA ASP A 100 -22.75 6.31 -7.12
C ASP A 100 -22.37 6.17 -8.60
N ARG A 101 -23.02 6.97 -9.44
CA ARG A 101 -23.26 6.71 -10.89
C ARG A 101 -22.01 6.71 -11.79
N THR A 102 -20.81 6.95 -11.26
CA THR A 102 -19.55 7.14 -12.03
C THR A 102 -18.40 6.22 -11.65
N ALA A 103 -18.44 5.57 -10.48
CA ALA A 103 -17.34 4.75 -9.97
C ALA A 103 -17.59 3.26 -10.19
N TYR A 104 -16.54 2.53 -10.56
CA TYR A 104 -16.56 1.09 -10.72
C TYR A 104 -15.82 0.39 -9.58
N GLN A 105 -16.52 -0.55 -8.94
CA GLN A 105 -15.96 -1.39 -7.88
C GLN A 105 -15.58 -2.79 -8.39
N CYS A 106 -15.98 -3.16 -9.60
CA CYS A 106 -15.57 -4.41 -10.25
C CYS A 106 -15.32 -4.17 -11.73
N VAL A 107 -14.24 -4.77 -12.23
CA VAL A 107 -13.67 -4.53 -13.55
C VAL A 107 -13.06 -5.83 -14.04
N LEU A 108 -13.47 -6.26 -15.24
CA LEU A 108 -12.93 -7.43 -15.92
C LEU A 108 -12.22 -6.98 -17.20
N PHE A 109 -11.14 -7.67 -17.55
CA PHE A 109 -10.33 -7.41 -18.72
C PHE A 109 -10.09 -8.72 -19.45
N ASN A 110 -10.23 -8.68 -20.77
CA ASN A 110 -9.87 -9.79 -21.64
C ASN A 110 -8.89 -9.29 -22.71
N TYR A 111 -7.68 -9.81 -22.69
CA TYR A 111 -6.62 -9.44 -23.60
C TYR A 111 -5.97 -10.69 -24.18
N GLN A 112 -6.10 -10.87 -25.50
CA GLN A 112 -5.63 -12.04 -26.24
C GLN A 112 -6.14 -13.36 -25.61
N ALA A 113 -5.24 -14.16 -25.03
CA ALA A 113 -5.54 -15.43 -24.37
C ALA A 113 -5.57 -15.34 -22.83
N THR A 114 -5.50 -14.13 -22.26
CA THR A 114 -5.48 -13.90 -20.81
C THR A 114 -6.62 -13.01 -20.36
N SER A 115 -7.35 -13.46 -19.36
CA SER A 115 -8.40 -12.67 -18.72
C SER A 115 -8.05 -12.42 -17.27
N PHE A 116 -8.15 -11.16 -16.85
CA PHE A 116 -7.87 -10.76 -15.47
C PHE A 116 -8.87 -9.70 -15.03
N GLY A 117 -8.91 -9.41 -13.74
CA GLY A 117 -9.74 -8.32 -13.27
C GLY A 117 -9.67 -8.12 -11.78
N TYR A 118 -10.36 -7.09 -11.34
CA TYR A 118 -10.26 -6.53 -10.01
C TYR A 118 -11.66 -6.24 -9.49
N ARG A 119 -11.93 -6.63 -8.25
CA ARG A 119 -13.17 -6.24 -7.57
C ARG A 119 -12.94 -5.88 -6.13
N PHE A 120 -13.72 -4.92 -5.64
CA PHE A 120 -13.89 -4.68 -4.23
C PHE A 120 -14.93 -5.64 -3.67
N ASP A 121 -14.52 -6.49 -2.74
CA ASP A 121 -15.43 -7.36 -2.03
C ASP A 121 -14.94 -7.58 -0.61
N SER A 122 -15.87 -7.58 0.34
CA SER A 122 -15.59 -7.95 1.73
C SER A 122 -14.44 -7.15 2.35
N ARG A 123 -14.34 -5.86 2.01
CA ARG A 123 -13.29 -4.93 2.49
C ARG A 123 -11.87 -5.29 2.02
N ASN A 124 -11.76 -5.91 0.86
CA ASN A 124 -10.50 -6.23 0.20
C ASN A 124 -10.63 -6.02 -1.31
N ILE A 125 -9.50 -5.92 -1.99
CA ILE A 125 -9.42 -6.02 -3.45
C ILE A 125 -9.15 -7.50 -3.77
N ARG A 126 -10.00 -8.07 -4.60
CA ARG A 126 -9.79 -9.40 -5.16
C ARG A 126 -9.38 -9.29 -6.61
N THR A 127 -8.53 -10.21 -7.02
CA THR A 127 -8.09 -10.37 -8.40
C THR A 127 -8.43 -11.78 -8.89
N PHE A 128 -8.66 -11.91 -10.18
CA PHE A 128 -8.60 -13.20 -10.85
C PHE A 128 -7.63 -13.08 -12.02
N ASP A 129 -7.01 -14.21 -12.37
CA ASP A 129 -6.22 -14.38 -13.58
C ASP A 129 -6.58 -15.76 -14.13
N SER A 130 -6.97 -15.80 -15.40
CA SER A 130 -7.42 -16.99 -16.12
C SER A 130 -6.75 -17.03 -17.48
N ARG A 131 -6.08 -18.16 -17.76
CA ARG A 131 -5.39 -18.42 -19.04
C ARG A 131 -6.21 -19.29 -20.00
N GLU A 132 -7.32 -19.89 -19.54
CA GLU A 132 -8.06 -20.93 -20.28
C GLU A 132 -9.59 -20.79 -20.13
N GLY A 133 -10.13 -19.57 -20.28
CA GLY A 133 -11.49 -19.39 -20.80
C GLY A 133 -12.66 -19.34 -19.80
N VAL A 134 -12.43 -19.45 -18.49
CA VAL A 134 -13.46 -19.11 -17.50
C VAL A 134 -13.22 -17.70 -16.98
N ILE A 135 -14.03 -16.76 -17.46
CA ILE A 135 -14.08 -15.38 -16.96
C ILE A 135 -15.18 -15.33 -15.90
N PRO A 136 -14.84 -15.13 -14.61
CA PRO A 136 -15.84 -15.02 -13.58
C PRO A 136 -16.61 -13.71 -13.73
N THR A 137 -17.91 -13.74 -13.47
CA THR A 137 -18.68 -12.50 -13.40
C THR A 137 -18.40 -11.77 -12.09
N CYS A 138 -18.59 -10.44 -12.10
CA CYS A 138 -18.46 -9.62 -10.89
C CYS A 138 -19.38 -10.09 -9.74
N GLN A 139 -20.50 -10.74 -10.07
CA GLN A 139 -21.51 -11.23 -9.15
C GLN A 139 -21.23 -12.66 -8.64
N GLN A 140 -20.37 -13.43 -9.31
CA GLN A 140 -20.07 -14.80 -8.92
C GLN A 140 -19.32 -14.86 -7.57
N GLN A 141 -19.58 -15.94 -6.83
CA GLN A 141 -18.96 -16.21 -5.55
C GLN A 141 -17.45 -16.48 -5.68
N ASN A 142 -16.75 -16.47 -4.55
CA ASN A 142 -15.30 -16.33 -4.40
C ASN A 142 -14.40 -17.41 -5.05
N LEU A 143 -14.96 -18.39 -5.76
CA LEU A 143 -14.22 -19.57 -6.24
C LEU A 143 -13.05 -19.22 -7.17
N TYR A 144 -13.20 -18.17 -7.99
CA TYR A 144 -12.18 -17.71 -8.95
C TYR A 144 -11.41 -16.47 -8.47
N TRP A 145 -11.83 -15.87 -7.35
CA TRP A 145 -11.34 -14.58 -6.88
C TRP A 145 -10.35 -14.75 -5.72
N LYS A 146 -9.08 -14.45 -5.98
CA LYS A 146 -8.00 -14.45 -4.99
C LYS A 146 -7.90 -13.09 -4.33
N ARG A 147 -7.58 -13.05 -3.04
CA ARG A 147 -7.31 -11.79 -2.33
C ARG A 147 -5.98 -11.22 -2.81
N LEU A 148 -5.95 -9.92 -3.08
CA LEU A 148 -4.73 -9.24 -3.51
C LEU A 148 -3.87 -8.79 -2.32
N ILE A 149 -4.50 -8.56 -1.17
CA ILE A 149 -3.86 -8.08 0.05
C ILE A 149 -4.22 -9.01 1.21
N ASP A 150 -3.29 -9.24 2.14
CA ASP A 150 -3.53 -10.03 3.35
C ASP A 150 -4.56 -9.32 4.26
N ASP A 151 -5.75 -9.92 4.38
CA ASP A 151 -6.84 -9.38 5.19
C ASP A 151 -6.64 -9.58 6.69
N ARG A 152 -5.59 -10.27 7.14
CA ARG A 152 -5.26 -10.32 8.57
C ARG A 152 -4.76 -8.96 9.07
N TYR A 153 -3.94 -8.29 8.25
CA TYR A 153 -3.27 -7.05 8.65
C TYR A 153 -3.95 -5.79 8.10
N TYR A 154 -4.49 -5.89 6.88
CA TYR A 154 -4.97 -4.75 6.13
C TYR A 154 -6.47 -4.85 5.84
N GLN A 155 -7.10 -3.68 5.72
CA GLN A 155 -8.49 -3.57 5.33
C GLN A 155 -8.65 -2.45 4.31
N ILE A 156 -9.18 -2.79 3.13
CA ILE A 156 -9.58 -1.79 2.13
C ILE A 156 -10.95 -1.25 2.51
N THR A 157 -11.04 0.06 2.66
CA THR A 157 -12.28 0.78 2.97
C THR A 157 -12.93 1.34 1.73
N ASP A 158 -12.14 1.69 0.71
CA ASP A 158 -12.65 2.18 -0.56
C ASP A 158 -11.72 1.73 -1.70
N PHE A 159 -12.34 1.40 -2.83
CA PHE A 159 -11.68 1.06 -4.08
C PHE A 159 -12.59 1.49 -5.21
N SER A 160 -12.08 2.35 -6.09
CA SER A 160 -12.82 2.79 -7.25
C SER A 160 -11.91 3.01 -8.45
N LEU A 161 -12.49 2.71 -9.61
CA LEU A 161 -11.93 3.00 -10.92
C LEU A 161 -12.91 3.92 -11.64
N GLU A 162 -12.48 5.15 -11.96
CA GLU A 162 -13.29 6.14 -12.67
C GLU A 162 -12.65 6.47 -14.01
N PRO A 163 -13.37 6.35 -15.14
CA PRO A 163 -12.85 6.77 -16.43
C PRO A 163 -12.78 8.30 -16.50
N ILE A 164 -11.62 8.84 -16.83
CA ILE A 164 -11.44 10.27 -17.14
C ILE A 164 -11.47 10.42 -18.66
N GLN A 165 -12.40 11.24 -19.15
CA GLN A 165 -12.52 11.59 -20.56
C GLN A 165 -12.22 13.08 -20.76
N GLY A 166 -11.14 13.39 -21.47
CA GLY A 166 -10.84 14.73 -21.95
C GLY A 166 -10.47 14.72 -23.44
N ALA A 167 -10.58 15.87 -24.10
CA ALA A 167 -10.41 16.02 -25.55
C ALA A 167 -9.04 15.55 -26.10
N LYS A 168 -8.02 15.37 -25.25
CA LYS A 168 -6.67 14.92 -25.64
C LYS A 168 -6.14 13.69 -24.90
N HIS A 169 -6.73 13.32 -23.75
CA HIS A 169 -6.22 12.22 -22.92
C HIS A 169 -7.36 11.37 -22.37
N ARG A 170 -7.21 10.05 -22.52
CA ARG A 170 -8.06 9.03 -21.89
C ARG A 170 -7.23 8.34 -20.81
N GLY A 171 -7.81 8.17 -19.63
CA GLY A 171 -7.16 7.52 -18.51
C GLY A 171 -8.16 7.01 -17.50
N ILE A 172 -7.68 6.26 -16.52
CA ILE A 172 -8.49 5.73 -15.43
C ILE A 172 -7.94 6.29 -14.13
N ARG A 173 -8.79 6.99 -13.37
CA ARG A 173 -8.52 7.33 -11.98
C ARG A 173 -8.66 6.08 -11.13
N LEU A 174 -7.57 5.66 -10.52
CA LEU A 174 -7.56 4.60 -9.52
C LEU A 174 -7.50 5.25 -8.14
N LYS A 175 -8.47 4.91 -7.30
CA LYS A 175 -8.51 5.28 -5.89
C LYS A 175 -8.52 4.03 -5.03
N ILE A 176 -7.65 4.00 -4.03
CA ILE A 176 -7.55 2.94 -3.02
C ILE A 176 -7.43 3.60 -1.65
N VAL A 177 -8.34 3.27 -0.73
CA VAL A 177 -8.27 3.70 0.67
C VAL A 177 -8.17 2.47 1.55
N ALA A 178 -7.17 2.47 2.43
CA ALA A 178 -6.86 1.32 3.27
C ALA A 178 -6.51 1.74 4.70
N LYS A 179 -6.67 0.80 5.63
CA LYS A 179 -6.26 0.96 7.04
C LYS A 179 -5.67 -0.32 7.60
N LEU A 180 -4.91 -0.17 8.68
CA LEU A 180 -4.42 -1.28 9.51
C LEU A 180 -5.54 -1.79 10.42
N LYS A 181 -5.66 -3.12 10.57
CA LYS A 181 -6.67 -3.73 11.46
C LYS A 181 -6.30 -3.67 12.95
N HIS A 182 -5.01 -3.78 13.27
CA HIS A 182 -4.52 -4.01 14.64
C HIS A 182 -3.92 -2.77 15.33
N LYS A 183 -3.80 -1.64 14.65
CA LYS A 183 -3.28 -0.39 15.21
C LYS A 183 -4.21 0.77 14.90
N LEU A 184 -4.11 1.82 15.73
CA LEU A 184 -4.86 3.09 15.66
C LEU A 184 -5.08 3.58 14.23
N ALA A 185 -6.19 4.30 14.04
CA ALA A 185 -6.87 4.70 12.80
C ALA A 185 -6.02 5.48 11.78
N PHE A 186 -4.87 4.96 11.38
CA PHE A 186 -4.14 5.42 10.22
C PHE A 186 -4.84 4.89 8.98
N ILE A 187 -5.44 5.82 8.25
CA ILE A 187 -6.06 5.60 6.96
C ILE A 187 -5.09 6.18 5.93
N TYR A 188 -4.72 5.37 4.96
CA TYR A 188 -3.94 5.80 3.82
C TYR A 188 -4.82 5.80 2.58
N GLU A 189 -4.78 6.91 1.85
CA GLU A 189 -5.47 7.12 0.60
C GLU A 189 -4.44 7.27 -0.52
N PHE A 190 -4.60 6.45 -1.55
CA PHE A 190 -3.83 6.53 -2.78
C PHE A 190 -4.77 6.87 -3.92
N GLU A 191 -4.41 7.89 -4.69
CA GLU A 191 -5.10 8.27 -5.92
C GLU A 191 -4.08 8.52 -7.03
N SER A 192 -4.32 7.95 -8.21
CA SER A 192 -3.48 8.19 -9.39
C SER A 192 -4.29 8.09 -10.68
N ILE A 193 -3.85 8.80 -11.70
CA ILE A 193 -4.40 8.70 -13.06
C ILE A 193 -3.50 7.78 -13.88
N ILE A 194 -4.08 6.69 -14.36
CA ILE A 194 -3.38 5.68 -15.14
C ILE A 194 -3.66 5.98 -16.63
N PRO A 195 -2.64 6.40 -17.41
CA PRO A 195 -2.79 6.63 -18.83
C PRO A 195 -2.98 5.30 -19.57
N LEU A 196 -3.67 5.31 -20.70
CA LEU A 196 -3.89 4.13 -21.52
C LEU A 196 -2.97 4.21 -22.75
N LEU A 197 -2.18 3.17 -22.98
CA LEU A 197 -1.07 3.19 -23.95
C LEU A 197 -1.46 2.71 -25.35
N ASN A 198 -2.55 1.96 -25.51
CA ASN A 198 -3.05 1.58 -26.83
C ASN A 198 -3.90 2.73 -27.40
N GLN A 199 -3.25 3.59 -28.17
CA GLN A 199 -3.86 4.55 -29.10
C GLN A 199 -3.52 4.15 -30.53
#